data_AF-A0A3D1IX23-F1
#
_entry.id   AF-A0A3D1IX23-F1
#
_cell.length_a   1.000
_cell.length_b   1.000
_cell.length_c   1.000
_cell.angle_alpha   90.00
_cell.angle_beta   90.00
_cell.angle_gamma   90.00
#
_symmetry.space_group_name_H-M   'P 1'
#
loop_
_entity.id
_entity.type
_entity.pdbx_description
1 polymer ?
#
loop_
_entity_poly.entity_id
_entity_poly.type
_entity_poly.pdbx_seq_one_letter_code
_entity_poly.pdbx_strand_id
1 'polypeptide(L)'
;MDDLRTHHLKPKAEQLDEHWLLRVRQTGYEDIVVTRPTQQEAEAFINKVEEERSRGLFVDYTKAHKATFGELLVRYLENEIQRVKSRDILAYKIEGGLVDSGKRGIELLEAHRERARAAGNKVRPAKFSNRAVNTEMHWIHKRLSEVTTV
;
A
#
# COMPACT_ATOMS: atom_id res chain seq x y z
N MET A 1 18.68 -9.76 21.83
CA MET A 1 19.20 -8.44 22.24
C MET A 1 20.68 -8.67 22.49
N ASP A 2 21.53 -8.36 21.51
CA ASP A 2 22.97 -8.62 21.63
C ASP A 2 23.58 -7.66 22.65
N ASP A 3 24.23 -8.24 23.65
CA ASP A 3 24.76 -7.52 24.79
C ASP A 3 26.13 -6.93 24.42
N LEU A 4 26.20 -5.60 24.34
CA LEU A 4 27.37 -4.82 23.87
C LEU A 4 28.67 -5.13 24.65
N ARG A 5 28.53 -5.67 25.86
CA ARG A 5 29.64 -6.12 26.72
C ARG A 5 30.40 -7.31 26.15
N THR A 6 29.72 -8.16 25.38
CA THR A 6 30.29 -9.36 24.75
C THR A 6 31.35 -9.02 23.71
N HIS A 7 31.28 -7.82 23.14
CA HIS A 7 32.22 -7.34 22.10
C HIS A 7 33.35 -6.45 22.62
N HIS A 8 33.58 -6.40 23.94
CA HIS A 8 34.59 -5.53 24.57
C HIS A 8 34.47 -4.03 24.22
N LEU A 9 33.32 -3.61 23.71
CA LEU A 9 33.00 -2.20 23.48
C LEU A 9 32.68 -1.57 24.84
N LYS A 10 33.26 -0.39 25.12
CA LYS A 10 32.93 0.40 26.30
C LYS A 10 31.79 1.35 25.93
N PRO A 11 30.51 1.02 26.17
CA PRO A 11 29.41 1.92 25.86
C PRO A 11 29.58 3.18 26.72
N LYS A 12 29.81 4.32 26.06
CA LYS A 12 29.71 5.63 26.67
C LYS A 12 28.33 6.16 26.32
N ALA A 13 27.49 6.34 27.33
CA ALA A 13 26.27 7.11 27.20
C ALA A 13 26.61 8.55 27.58
N GLU A 14 26.68 9.43 26.58
CA GLU A 14 26.78 10.86 26.79
C GLU A 14 25.38 11.46 26.71
N GLN A 15 25.07 12.37 27.62
CA GLN A 15 23.84 13.15 27.55
C GLN A 15 23.97 14.06 26.32
N LEU A 16 23.21 13.77 25.27
CA LEU A 16 23.05 14.67 24.13
C LEU A 16 22.47 16.01 24.60
N ASP A 17 22.64 17.05 23.78
CA ASP A 17 22.02 18.36 24.02
C ASP A 17 20.52 18.22 24.37
N GLU A 18 19.97 19.19 25.09
CA GLU A 18 18.57 19.20 25.52
C GLU A 18 17.62 19.22 24.30
N HIS A 19 17.30 18.03 23.78
CA HIS A 19 16.37 17.87 22.68
C HIS A 19 14.96 17.68 23.23
N TRP A 20 14.00 18.28 22.53
CA TRP A 20 12.58 18.19 22.82
C TRP A 20 12.00 16.94 22.16
N LEU A 21 11.45 16.05 22.99
CA LEU A 21 10.71 14.89 22.50
C LEU A 21 9.24 15.25 22.29
N LEU A 22 8.79 15.19 21.05
CA LEU A 22 7.41 15.46 20.65
C LEU A 22 6.66 14.14 20.48
N ARG A 23 5.47 14.08 21.07
CA ARG A 23 4.54 12.96 20.91
C ARG A 23 3.17 13.50 20.53
N VAL A 24 2.82 13.38 19.26
CA VAL A 24 1.51 13.82 18.77
C VAL A 24 0.57 12.62 18.75
N ARG A 25 -0.41 12.64 19.65
CA ARG A 25 -1.43 11.59 19.80
C ARG A 25 -2.81 12.17 19.56
N GLN A 26 -3.53 11.64 18.58
CA GLN A 26 -4.86 12.10 18.24
C GLN A 26 -5.68 10.94 17.69
N THR A 27 -6.94 10.84 18.12
CA THR A 27 -7.84 9.78 17.68
C THR A 27 -8.03 9.84 16.15
N GLY A 28 -7.82 8.71 15.47
CA GLY A 28 -7.98 8.59 14.01
C GLY A 28 -6.70 8.78 13.18
N TYR A 29 -5.56 9.11 13.82
CA TYR A 29 -4.25 9.22 13.17
C TYR A 29 -3.23 8.32 13.86
N GLU A 30 -2.17 7.93 13.13
CA GLU A 30 -1.07 7.15 13.69
C GLU A 30 -0.21 8.01 14.63
N ASP A 31 0.35 7.39 15.68
CA ASP A 31 1.17 8.06 16.69
C ASP A 31 2.50 8.53 16.07
N ILE A 32 2.79 9.82 16.20
CA ILE A 32 4.04 10.42 15.69
C ILE A 32 4.95 10.71 16.89
N VAL A 33 6.16 10.16 16.85
CA VAL A 33 7.22 10.39 17.84
C VAL A 33 8.45 10.93 17.14
N VAL A 34 8.82 12.18 17.43
CA VAL A 34 9.95 12.89 16.79
C VAL A 34 10.70 13.68 17.84
N THR A 35 12.03 13.74 17.70
CA THR A 35 12.91 14.54 18.55
C THR A 35 13.39 15.76 17.79
N ARG A 36 13.36 16.95 18.41
CA ARG A 36 13.83 18.23 17.83
C ARG A 36 14.84 18.92 18.73
N PRO A 37 15.83 19.63 18.17
CA PRO A 37 16.89 20.29 18.94
C PRO A 37 16.42 21.55 19.66
N THR A 38 15.38 22.25 19.17
CA THR A 38 14.92 23.51 19.76
C THR A 38 13.41 23.51 20.01
N GLN A 39 12.97 24.26 21.03
CA GLN A 39 11.54 24.46 21.32
C GLN A 39 10.80 25.09 20.14
N GLN A 40 11.42 26.06 19.45
CA GLN A 40 10.79 26.74 18.33
C GLN A 40 10.53 25.80 17.14
N GLU A 41 11.47 24.88 16.85
CA GLU A 41 11.26 23.83 15.84
C GLU A 41 10.18 22.82 16.28
N ALA A 42 10.10 22.55 17.58
CA ALA A 42 9.11 21.67 18.16
C ALA A 42 7.68 22.23 18.00
N GLU A 43 7.49 23.51 18.31
CA GLU A 43 6.23 24.24 18.13
C GLU A 43 5.86 24.39 16.65
N ALA A 44 6.81 24.72 15.79
CA ALA A 44 6.59 24.79 14.34
C ALA A 44 6.13 23.44 13.76
N PHE A 45 6.69 22.32 14.27
CA PHE A 45 6.29 20.99 13.87
C PHE A 45 4.86 20.64 14.32
N ILE A 46 4.49 21.00 15.55
CA ILE A 46 3.11 20.81 16.05
C ILE A 46 2.12 21.58 15.18
N ASN A 47 2.38 22.88 14.95
CA ASN A 47 1.50 23.74 14.16
C ASN A 47 1.35 23.22 12.73
N LYS A 48 2.45 22.72 12.13
CA LYS A 48 2.42 22.09 10.81
C LYS A 48 1.55 20.83 10.78
N VAL A 49 1.71 19.93 11.77
CA VAL A 49 0.91 18.71 11.86
C VAL A 49 -0.57 19.04 12.09
N GLU A 50 -0.88 20.02 12.91
CA GLU A 50 -2.26 20.51 13.11
C GLU A 50 -2.81 21.14 11.84
N GLU A 51 -2.04 21.96 11.12
CA GLU A 51 -2.45 22.55 9.85
C GLU A 51 -2.75 21.47 8.80
N GLU A 52 -1.83 20.50 8.63
CA GLU A 52 -1.97 19.38 7.70
C GLU A 52 -3.21 18.52 8.00
N ARG A 53 -3.48 18.26 9.29
CA ARG A 53 -4.65 17.49 9.74
C ARG A 53 -5.94 18.29 9.65
N SER A 54 -5.93 19.57 10.04
CA SER A 54 -7.10 20.46 10.02
C SER A 54 -7.62 20.70 8.60
N ARG A 55 -6.71 20.78 7.63
CA ARG A 55 -7.04 20.90 6.21
C ARG A 55 -7.66 19.63 5.62
N GLY A 56 -7.57 18.48 6.28
CA GLY A 56 -8.09 17.19 5.78
C GLY A 56 -7.50 16.73 4.44
N LEU A 57 -6.48 17.42 3.94
CA LEU A 57 -5.95 17.32 2.58
C LEU A 57 -4.76 16.37 2.49
N PHE A 58 -4.15 15.99 3.62
CA PHE A 58 -3.04 15.03 3.60
C PHE A 58 -3.57 13.59 3.69
N VAL A 59 -4.23 13.15 2.63
CA VAL A 59 -4.26 11.72 2.31
C VAL A 59 -2.90 11.41 1.69
N ASP A 60 -2.14 10.51 2.30
CA ASP A 60 -0.85 10.08 1.74
C ASP A 60 -1.07 9.32 0.42
N TYR A 61 -1.08 10.08 -0.68
CA TYR A 61 -1.20 9.55 -2.04
C TYR A 61 0.13 9.00 -2.56
N THR A 62 1.23 9.00 -1.79
CA THR A 62 2.55 8.51 -2.25
C THR A 62 2.45 7.07 -2.75
N LYS A 63 1.62 6.25 -2.11
CA LYS A 63 1.33 4.89 -2.57
C LYS A 63 0.41 4.88 -3.80
N ALA A 64 -0.60 5.76 -3.85
CA ALA A 64 -1.51 5.88 -4.98
C ALA A 64 -0.81 6.35 -6.27
N HIS A 65 0.21 7.20 -6.16
CA HIS A 65 1.06 7.64 -7.27
C HIS A 65 1.90 6.53 -7.89
N LYS A 66 2.10 5.41 -7.17
CA LYS A 66 2.89 4.28 -7.65
C LYS A 66 2.02 3.09 -8.05
N ALA A 67 0.80 3.02 -7.55
CA ALA A 67 -0.12 1.93 -7.83
C ALA A 67 -0.81 2.09 -9.19
N THR A 68 -0.94 0.97 -9.88
CA THR A 68 -1.78 0.83 -11.08
C THR A 68 -3.16 0.28 -10.70
N PHE A 69 -4.15 0.49 -11.56
CA PHE A 69 -5.48 -0.10 -11.32
C PHE A 69 -5.44 -1.63 -11.37
N GLY A 70 -4.60 -2.21 -12.25
CA GLY A 70 -4.36 -3.65 -12.32
C GLY A 70 -3.85 -4.25 -11.00
N GLU A 71 -2.92 -3.58 -10.32
CA GLU A 71 -2.42 -4.01 -9.00
C GLU A 71 -3.50 -3.94 -7.92
N LEU A 72 -4.36 -2.92 -7.97
CA LEU A 72 -5.49 -2.80 -7.04
C LEU A 72 -6.52 -3.91 -7.25
N LEU A 73 -6.79 -4.31 -8.49
CA LEU A 73 -7.65 -5.45 -8.80
C LEU A 73 -7.11 -6.75 -8.21
N VAL A 74 -5.80 -6.99 -8.32
CA VAL A 74 -5.15 -8.16 -7.69
C VAL A 74 -5.27 -8.08 -6.17
N ARG A 75 -4.99 -6.92 -5.57
CA ARG A 75 -5.15 -6.73 -4.13
C ARG A 75 -6.58 -6.99 -3.65
N TYR A 76 -7.58 -6.61 -4.46
CA TYR A 76 -8.99 -6.87 -4.18
C TYR A 76 -9.31 -8.38 -4.19
N LEU A 77 -8.77 -9.12 -5.17
CA LEU A 77 -8.87 -10.59 -5.22
C LEU A 77 -8.27 -11.27 -3.98
N GLU A 78 -7.19 -10.70 -3.44
CA GLU A 78 -6.48 -11.29 -2.31
C GLU A 78 -7.16 -11.01 -0.96
N ASN A 79 -7.62 -9.76 -0.76
CA ASN A 79 -7.97 -9.29 0.58
C ASN A 79 -9.46 -9.08 0.81
N GLU A 80 -10.19 -8.60 -0.20
CA GLU A 80 -11.55 -8.08 0.00
C GLU A 80 -12.62 -9.03 -0.53
N ILE A 81 -12.35 -9.74 -1.62
CA ILE A 81 -13.36 -10.54 -2.31
C ILE A 81 -13.94 -11.67 -1.44
N GLN A 82 -13.18 -12.15 -0.44
CA GLN A 82 -13.63 -13.20 0.48
C GLN A 82 -14.83 -12.78 1.34
N ARG A 83 -15.05 -11.47 1.51
CA ARG A 83 -16.16 -10.91 2.30
C ARG A 83 -17.46 -10.81 1.49
N VAL A 84 -17.42 -11.06 0.18
CA VAL A 84 -18.55 -10.83 -0.73
C VAL A 84 -19.20 -12.14 -1.14
N LYS A 85 -20.54 -12.22 -1.08
CA LYS A 85 -21.32 -13.42 -1.46
C LYS A 85 -21.07 -13.84 -2.92
N SER A 86 -20.84 -12.89 -3.81
CA SER A 86 -20.61 -13.09 -5.25
C SER A 86 -19.13 -13.27 -5.62
N ARG A 87 -18.28 -13.73 -4.68
CA ARG A 87 -16.82 -13.81 -4.87
C ARG A 87 -16.40 -14.53 -6.15
N ASP A 88 -17.02 -15.66 -6.48
CA ASP A 88 -16.60 -16.48 -7.62
C ASP A 88 -16.89 -15.78 -8.96
N ILE A 89 -18.01 -15.05 -9.02
CA ILE A 89 -18.41 -14.26 -10.19
C ILE A 89 -17.50 -13.05 -10.36
N LEU A 90 -17.20 -12.35 -9.26
CA LEU A 90 -16.29 -11.21 -9.28
C LEU A 90 -14.87 -11.63 -9.65
N ALA A 91 -14.37 -12.74 -9.09
CA ALA A 91 -13.06 -13.28 -9.41
C ALA A 91 -12.98 -13.61 -10.90
N TYR A 92 -13.99 -14.29 -11.45
CA TYR A 92 -14.06 -14.58 -12.88
C TYR A 92 -13.98 -13.32 -13.75
N LYS A 93 -14.73 -12.27 -13.42
CA LYS A 93 -14.72 -11.01 -14.18
C LYS A 93 -13.37 -10.30 -14.09
N ILE A 94 -12.79 -10.23 -12.90
CA ILE A 94 -11.51 -9.54 -12.67
C ILE A 94 -10.36 -10.30 -13.34
N GLU A 95 -10.27 -11.63 -13.14
CA GLU A 95 -9.25 -12.46 -13.80
C GLU A 95 -9.36 -12.35 -15.32
N GLY A 96 -10.59 -12.36 -15.86
CA GLY A 96 -10.82 -12.14 -17.28
C GLY A 96 -10.32 -10.76 -17.72
N GLY A 97 -10.69 -9.71 -17.01
CA GLY A 97 -10.23 -8.36 -17.30
C GLY A 97 -8.71 -8.24 -17.32
N LEU A 98 -8.02 -8.86 -16.35
CA LEU A 98 -6.56 -8.90 -16.31
C LEU A 98 -5.98 -9.60 -17.56
N VAL A 99 -6.55 -10.71 -18.01
CA VAL A 99 -6.11 -11.36 -19.25
C VAL A 99 -6.30 -10.45 -20.46
N ASP A 100 -7.44 -9.76 -20.55
CA ASP A 100 -7.75 -8.88 -21.69
C ASP A 100 -6.88 -7.63 -21.75
N SER A 101 -6.39 -7.17 -20.60
CA SER A 101 -5.51 -6.01 -20.49
C SER A 101 -4.10 -6.23 -21.06
N GLY A 102 -3.82 -7.41 -21.61
CA GLY A 102 -2.58 -7.75 -22.30
C GLY A 102 -1.52 -8.40 -21.40
N LYS A 103 -0.27 -8.44 -21.91
CA LYS A 103 0.85 -9.17 -21.29
C LYS A 103 1.02 -8.85 -19.79
N ARG A 104 0.96 -7.57 -19.43
CA ARG A 104 1.17 -7.14 -18.05
C ARG A 104 0.09 -7.66 -17.10
N GLY A 105 -1.16 -7.72 -17.54
CA GLY A 105 -2.24 -8.28 -16.72
C GLY A 105 -2.16 -9.80 -16.59
N ILE A 106 -1.68 -10.49 -17.62
CA ILE A 106 -1.39 -11.93 -17.55
C ILE A 106 -0.29 -12.22 -16.51
N GLU A 107 0.79 -11.43 -16.51
CA GLU A 107 1.87 -11.53 -15.51
C GLU A 107 1.35 -11.31 -14.08
N LEU A 108 0.54 -10.26 -13.87
CA LEU A 108 -0.07 -9.97 -12.57
C LEU A 108 -0.98 -11.11 -12.10
N LEU A 109 -1.77 -11.68 -13.01
CA LEU A 109 -2.66 -12.79 -12.71
C LEU A 109 -1.89 -14.07 -12.36
N GLU A 110 -0.84 -14.41 -13.09
CA GLU A 110 -0.06 -15.62 -12.77
C GLU A 110 0.64 -15.47 -11.41
N ALA A 111 1.24 -14.30 -11.13
CA ALA A 111 1.84 -14.04 -9.82
C ALA A 111 0.81 -14.15 -8.68
N HIS A 112 -0.42 -13.67 -8.89
CA HIS A 112 -1.52 -13.86 -7.96
C HIS A 112 -1.88 -15.34 -7.76
N ARG A 113 -1.99 -16.10 -8.86
CA ARG A 113 -2.30 -17.54 -8.82
C ARG A 113 -1.21 -18.34 -8.13
N GLU A 114 0.06 -18.01 -8.31
CA GLU A 114 1.17 -18.62 -7.58
C GLU A 114 1.04 -18.40 -6.08
N ARG A 115 0.79 -17.16 -5.65
CA ARG A 115 0.53 -16.85 -4.23
C ARG A 115 -0.68 -17.60 -3.69
N ALA A 116 -1.76 -17.68 -4.47
CA ALA A 116 -2.96 -18.42 -4.10
C ALA A 116 -2.68 -19.93 -3.96
N ARG A 117 -1.94 -20.55 -4.91
CA ARG A 117 -1.51 -21.95 -4.82
C ARG A 117 -0.66 -22.20 -3.58
N ALA A 118 0.31 -21.31 -3.30
CA ALA A 118 1.17 -21.42 -2.12
C ALA A 118 0.40 -21.32 -0.80
N ALA A 119 -0.66 -20.50 -0.77
CA ALA A 119 -1.57 -20.38 0.37
C ALA A 119 -2.61 -21.54 0.47
N GLY A 120 -2.59 -22.52 -0.44
CA GLY A 120 -3.57 -23.60 -0.48
C GLY A 120 -4.96 -23.18 -0.99
N ASN A 121 -5.08 -21.98 -1.56
CA ASN A 121 -6.34 -21.48 -2.09
C ASN A 121 -6.66 -22.13 -3.44
N LYS A 122 -7.95 -22.32 -3.70
CA LYS A 122 -8.43 -22.86 -4.96
C LYS A 122 -8.15 -21.87 -6.10
N VAL A 123 -7.27 -22.26 -7.02
CA VAL A 123 -7.04 -21.53 -8.28
C VAL A 123 -7.87 -22.13 -9.40
N ARG A 124 -8.58 -21.27 -10.13
CA ARG A 124 -9.39 -21.71 -11.27
C ARG A 124 -8.50 -22.09 -12.46
N PRO A 125 -8.74 -23.23 -13.14
CA PRO A 125 -8.01 -23.56 -14.35
C PRO A 125 -8.36 -22.56 -15.46
N ALA A 126 -7.36 -22.21 -16.29
CA ALA A 126 -7.58 -21.47 -17.52
C ALA A 126 -8.40 -22.36 -18.48
N LYS A 127 -9.72 -22.17 -18.47
CA LYS A 127 -10.64 -22.83 -19.41
C LYS A 127 -11.17 -21.82 -20.42
N PHE A 128 -11.59 -22.34 -21.57
CA PHE A 128 -12.29 -21.58 -22.60
C PHE A 128 -13.44 -20.77 -21.99
N SER A 129 -13.55 -19.51 -22.41
CA SER A 129 -14.50 -18.56 -21.86
C SER A 129 -15.30 -17.93 -22.99
N ASN A 130 -16.63 -18.03 -22.93
CA ASN A 130 -17.56 -17.40 -23.90
C ASN A 130 -17.66 -15.87 -23.75
N ARG A 131 -16.64 -15.21 -23.22
CA ARG A 131 -16.66 -13.76 -22.98
C ARG A 131 -16.09 -13.04 -24.19
N ALA A 132 -16.68 -11.90 -24.54
CA ALA A 132 -16.06 -10.98 -25.49
C ALA A 132 -14.78 -10.40 -24.86
N VAL A 133 -13.69 -10.42 -25.62
CA VAL A 133 -12.39 -9.86 -25.19
C VAL A 133 -12.48 -8.35 -25.20
N ASN A 134 -12.14 -7.70 -24.08
CA ASN A 134 -12.06 -6.25 -24.00
C ASN A 134 -10.65 -5.73 -24.32
N THR A 135 -10.40 -5.38 -25.58
CA THR A 135 -9.09 -4.91 -26.04
C THR A 135 -8.70 -3.52 -25.53
N GLU A 136 -9.64 -2.76 -24.97
CA GLU A 136 -9.39 -1.38 -24.51
C GLU A 136 -8.81 -1.31 -23.09
N MET A 137 -8.69 -2.44 -22.38
CA MET A 137 -8.26 -2.47 -20.98
C MET A 137 -6.76 -2.26 -20.73
N HIS A 138 -5.95 -1.94 -21.73
CA HIS A 138 -4.52 -1.70 -21.55
C HIS A 138 -4.20 -0.54 -20.58
N TRP A 139 -5.13 0.42 -20.42
CA TRP A 139 -4.95 1.58 -19.55
C TRP A 139 -4.82 1.24 -18.06
N ILE A 140 -5.31 0.07 -17.62
CA ILE A 140 -5.32 -0.30 -16.20
C ILE A 140 -3.89 -0.47 -15.63
N HIS A 141 -2.90 -0.58 -16.51
CA HIS A 141 -1.48 -0.67 -16.18
C HIS A 141 -0.79 0.69 -16.09
N LYS A 142 -1.48 1.77 -16.42
CA LYS A 142 -1.00 3.13 -16.15
C LYS A 142 -1.08 3.40 -14.66
N ARG A 143 -0.18 4.23 -14.15
CA ARG A 143 -0.31 4.72 -12.76
C ARG A 143 -1.58 5.53 -12.66
N LEU A 144 -2.27 5.46 -11.52
CA LEU A 144 -3.51 6.22 -11.35
C LEU A 144 -3.32 7.73 -11.58
N SER A 145 -2.15 8.27 -11.26
CA SER A 145 -1.80 9.67 -11.54
C SER A 145 -1.62 10.00 -13.03
N GLU A 146 -1.50 9.00 -13.90
CA GLU A 146 -1.31 9.15 -15.35
C GLU A 146 -2.61 8.87 -16.13
N VAL A 147 -3.70 8.50 -15.45
CA VAL A 147 -4.99 8.25 -16.08
C VAL A 147 -5.69 9.59 -16.30
N THR A 148 -5.96 9.94 -17.55
CA THR A 148 -6.73 11.13 -17.93
C THR A 148 -8.10 10.73 -18.46
N THR A 149 -9.16 11.34 -17.93
CA THR A 149 -10.52 11.23 -18.49
C THR A 149 -10.70 12.30 -19.56
N VAL A 150 -11.22 11.93 -20.73
CA VAL A 150 -11.66 12.85 -21.79
C VAL A 150 -13.08 13.29 -21.52
#